data_AF-A0A1J3I9X5-F1
#
_entry.id   AF-A0A1J3I9X5-F1
#
_cell.length_a   1.000
_cell.length_b   1.000
_cell.length_c   1.000
_cell.angle_alpha   90.00
_cell.angle_beta   90.00
_cell.angle_gamma   90.00
#
_symmetry.space_group_name_H-M   'P 1'
#
loop_
_entity.id
_entity.type
_entity.pdbx_description
1 polymer ?
#
loop_
_entity_poly.entity_id
_entity_poly.type
_entity_poly.pdbx_seq_one_letter_code
_entity_poly.pdbx_strand_id
1 'polypeptide(L)' 'GSFFVDEEEKLAVVLHIDKVKPSPTTRNTAYMIASNGFLKHVDLGERGDMRCCPLVCSYVPSSLQIEQPENTLIY' A
#
# COMPACT_ATOMS: atom_id res chain seq x y z
N GLY A 1 11.31 5.67 2.06
CA GLY A 1 10.58 4.45 1.72
C GLY A 1 9.94 3.92 2.97
N SER A 2 8.85 3.18 2.83
CA SER A 2 8.21 2.45 3.91
C SER A 2 8.03 1.00 3.48
N PHE A 3 7.76 0.09 4.42
CA PHE A 3 7.57 -1.32 4.08
C PHE A 3 6.59 -1.97 5.04
N PHE A 4 6.02 -3.10 4.61
CA PHE A 4 5.36 -4.05 5.50
C PHE A 4 5.76 -5.47 5.14
N VAL A 5 5.57 -6.36 6.11
CA VAL A 5 5.85 -7.80 5.97
C VAL A 5 4.56 -8.54 6.25
N ASP A 6 4.19 -9.41 5.33
CA ASP A 6 3.19 -10.43 5.53
C ASP A 6 3.91 -11.71 5.98
N GLU A 7 3.74 -12.08 7.25
CA GLU A 7 4.39 -13.26 7.83
C GLU A 7 3.74 -14.57 7.40
N GLU A 8 2.47 -14.56 7.02
CA GLU A 8 1.73 -15.74 6.53
C GLU A 8 2.18 -16.07 5.11
N GLU A 9 2.17 -15.06 4.23
CA GLU A 9 2.57 -15.20 2.82
C GLU A 9 4.10 -15.14 2.60
N LYS A 10 4.88 -14.91 3.67
CA LYS A 10 6.34 -14.74 3.61
C LYS A 10 6.77 -13.72 2.54
N LEU A 11 6.07 -12.59 2.51
CA LEU A 11 6.20 -11.55 1.51
C LEU A 11 6.53 -10.21 2.18
N ALA A 12 7.56 -9.52 1.71
CA ALA A 12 7.83 -8.14 2.07
C ALA A 12 7.42 -7.21 0.93
N VAL A 13 6.70 -6.14 1.25
CA VAL A 13 6.35 -5.09 0.29
C VAL A 13 7.05 -3.81 0.68
N VAL A 14 7.84 -3.25 -0.23
CA VAL A 14 8.60 -2.02 -0.03
C VAL A 14 8.05 -0.94 -0.95
N LEU A 15 7.63 0.18 -0.35
CA LEU A 15 7.22 1.38 -1.06
C LEU A 15 8.41 2.32 -1.22
N HIS A 16 8.73 2.62 -2.48
CA HIS A 16 9.82 3.49 -2.87
C HIS A 16 9.33 4.66 -3.73
N ILE A 17 10.10 5.74 -3.69
CA ILE A 17 9.89 6.90 -4.54
C ILE A 17 11.06 6.92 -5.52
N ASP A 18 10.80 6.66 -6.79
CA ASP A 18 11.84 6.66 -7.82
C ASP A 18 12.33 8.08 -8.06
N LYS A 19 13.45 8.43 -7.44
CA LYS A 19 14.15 9.71 -7.62
C LYS A 19 15.00 9.70 -8.88
N VAL A 20 14.42 9.30 -10.01
CA VAL A 20 15.12 9.37 -11.29
C VAL A 20 15.12 10.83 -11.77
N LYS A 21 16.16 11.57 -11.35
CA LYS A 21 16.43 12.98 -11.68
C LYS A 21 15.38 13.97 -11.14
N PRO A 22 15.65 15.29 -11.12
CA PRO A 22 14.63 16.30 -10.82
C PRO A 22 13.64 16.37 -11.99
N SER A 23 12.83 15.32 -12.16
CA SER A 23 11.67 15.34 -13.04
C SER A 23 10.49 15.91 -12.24
N PRO A 24 9.57 16.64 -12.89
CA PRO A 24 8.35 17.13 -12.25
C PRO A 24 7.41 15.99 -11.81
N THR A 25 7.64 14.77 -12.29
CA THR A 25 6.78 13.60 -12.07
C THR A 25 7.57 12.49 -11.39
N THR A 26 7.73 12.64 -10.07
CA THR A 26 8.28 11.56 -9.24
C THR A 26 7.23 10.44 -9.12
N ARG A 27 7.59 9.21 -9.48
CA ARG A 27 6.68 8.06 -9.43
C ARG A 27 6.88 7.25 -8.15
N ASN A 28 5.78 6.71 -7.64
CA ASN A 28 5.79 5.78 -6.53
C ASN A 28 5.84 4.35 -7.07
N THR A 29 6.74 3.53 -6.54
CA THR A 29 6.90 2.13 -6.96
C THR A 29 6.79 1.23 -5.75
N ALA A 30 6.01 0.15 -5.87
CA ALA A 30 5.96 -0.92 -4.88
C ALA A 30 6.80 -2.10 -5.36
N TYR A 31 7.68 -2.61 -4.50
CA TYR A 31 8.43 -3.84 -4.73
C TYR A 31 7.89 -4.93 -3.82
N MET A 32 7.51 -6.06 -4.40
CA MET A 32 7.13 -7.29 -3.73
C MET A 32 8.31 -8.24 -3.73
N ILE A 33 8.79 -8.61 -2.55
CA ILE A 33 9.94 -9.48 -2.33
C ILE A 33 9.44 -10.71 -1.59
N ALA A 34 9.36 -11.85 -2.29
CA ALA A 34 9.02 -13.11 -1.66
C ALA A 34 10.26 -13.79 -1.09
N SER A 35 10.07 -14.63 -0.07
CA SER A 35 11.15 -15.39 0.58
C SER A 35 11.94 -16.31 -0.36
N ASN A 36 11.33 -16.75 -1.47
CA ASN A 36 12.00 -17.53 -2.52
C ASN A 36 12.88 -16.69 -3.47
N GLY A 37 13.05 -15.40 -3.20
CA GLY A 37 13.82 -14.48 -4.03
C GLY A 37 13.07 -13.91 -5.22
N PHE A 38 11.78 -14.25 -5.40
CA PHE A 38 10.96 -13.63 -6.45
C PHE A 38 10.75 -12.15 -6.15
N LEU A 39 11.13 -11.31 -7.12
CA LEU A 39 10.97 -9.85 -7.07
C LEU A 39 10.01 -9.41 -8.17
N LYS A 40 8.92 -8.75 -7.79
CA LYS A 40 8.01 -8.06 -8.71
C LYS A 40 7.92 -6.59 -8.31
N HIS A 41 7.81 -5.70 -9.27
CA HIS A 41 7.54 -4.28 -9.00
C HIS A 41 6.28 -3.83 -9.70
N VAL A 42 5.61 -2.84 -9.11
CA VAL A 42 4.38 -2.23 -9.63
C VAL A 42 4.53 -0.72 -9.54
N ASP A 43 4.25 -0.04 -10.65
CA ASP A 43 4.15 1.42 -10.70
C ASP A 43 2.81 1.84 -10.06
N LEU A 44 2.88 2.58 -8.96
CA LEU A 44 1.72 3.13 -8.26
C LEU A 44 1.31 4.50 -8.81
N GLY A 45 1.98 4.96 -9.86
CA GLY A 45 1.68 6.20 -10.55
C GLY A 45 2.43 7.40 -9.97
N GLU A 46 2.02 8.57 -10.44
CA GLU A 46 2.64 9.83 -10.07
C GLU A 46 2.25 10.24 -8.65
N ARG A 47 3.20 10.84 -7.96
CA ARG A 47 2.99 11.37 -6.63
C ARG A 47 2.20 12.67 -6.68
N GLY A 48 1.04 12.71 -6.03
CA GLY A 48 0.17 13.91 -5.98
C GLY A 48 0.75 15.11 -5.22
N ASP A 49 1.48 14.88 -4.11
CA ASP A 49 2.22 15.93 -3.39
C ASP A 49 3.68 15.49 -3.19
N MET A 50 4.62 16.31 -3.67
CA MET A 50 6.08 16.15 -3.54
C MET A 50 6.59 16.10 -2.08
N ARG A 51 5.71 16.32 -1.08
CA ARG A 51 5.98 16.13 0.36
C ARG A 51 5.36 14.85 0.96
N CYS A 52 4.37 14.24 0.32
CA CYS A 52 3.75 12.99 0.80
C CYS A 52 4.55 11.76 0.38
N CYS A 53 5.29 11.15 1.30
CA CYS A 53 5.92 9.85 1.04
C CYS A 53 4.84 8.75 0.96
N PRO A 54 5.01 7.72 0.13
CA PRO A 54 4.16 6.55 0.21
C PRO A 54 4.45 5.87 1.56
N LEU A 55 3.50 6.00 2.48
CA LEU A 55 3.56 5.42 3.82
C LEU A 55 2.62 4.22 3.86
N VAL A 56 3.11 3.08 4.32
CA VAL A 56 2.23 2.01 4.79
C VAL A 56 1.73 2.44 6.17
N CYS A 57 0.44 2.68 6.30
CA CYS A 57 -0.18 2.80 7.61
C CYS A 57 -0.55 1.39 8.07
N SER A 58 -0.19 1.01 9.30
CA SER A 58 -0.71 -0.20 9.92
C SER A 58 -2.24 -0.09 9.98
N TYR A 59 -2.93 -0.78 9.08
CA TYR A 59 -4.37 -0.90 9.16
C TYR A 59 -4.67 -1.84 10.32
N VAL A 60 -5.04 -1.28 11.45
CA VAL A 60 -5.69 -2.03 12.53
C VAL A 60 -7.17 -2.02 12.16
N PRO A 61 -7.73 -3.11 11.60
CA PRO A 61 -9.17 -3.21 11.54
C PRO A 61 -9.64 -3.11 12.99
N SER A 62 -10.44 -2.10 13.31
CA SER A 62 -11.18 -2.17 14.55
C SER A 62 -11.91 -3.51 14.53
N SER A 63 -11.85 -4.25 15.62
CA SER A 63 -12.54 -5.54 15.82
C SER A 63 -14.06 -5.33 15.91
N LEU A 64 -14.64 -4.56 15.00
CA LEU A 64 -16.03 -4.16 14.97
C LEU A 64 -16.68 -4.79 13.74
N GLN A 65 -17.67 -5.65 14.01
CA GLN A 65 -18.61 -6.09 13.00
C GLN A 65 -19.19 -4.86 12.30
N ILE A 66 -19.14 -4.87 10.97
CA ILE A 66 -19.97 -3.97 10.19
C ILE A 66 -21.40 -4.49 10.34
N GLU A 67 -22.14 -3.96 11.30
CA GLU A 67 -23.57 -4.23 11.42
C GLU A 67 -24.25 -3.62 10.21
N GLN A 68 -24.83 -4.47 9.35
CA GLN A 68 -25.78 -3.99 8.36
C GLN A 68 -27.04 -3.56 9.11
N PRO A 69 -27.60 -2.36 8.87
CA PRO A 69 -28.94 -2.09 9.36
C PRO A 69 -29.87 -3.14 8.76
N GLU A 70 -30.62 -3.84 9.61
CA GLU A 70 -31.75 -4.63 9.16
C GLU A 70 -32.66 -3.68 8.38
N ASN A 71 -32.77 -3.87 7.06
CA ASN A 71 -33.84 -3.27 6.28
C ASN A 71 -35.16 -3.93 6.69
N THR A 72 -35.61 -3.63 7.91
CA THR A 72 -37.01 -3.75 8.30
C THR A 72 -37.78 -2.76 7.43
N LEU A 73 -38.54 -3.35 6.51
CA LEU A 73 -39.49 -2.65 5.63
C LEU A 73 -40.42 -1.77 6.48
N ILE A 74 -40.59 -0.50 6.09
CA ILE A 74 -41.71 0.32 6.53
C ILE A 74 -42.26 1.09 5.33
N TYR A 75 -43.37 0.54 4.79
CA TYR A 75 -44.34 0.97 3.77
C TYR A 75 -43.88 1.61 2.46
#